data_AF-A0A6G2K6Z8-F1
#
_entry.id   AF-A0A6G2K6Z8-F1
#
_cell.length_a   1.000
_cell.length_b   1.000
_cell.length_c   1.000
_cell.angle_alpha   90.00
_cell.angle_beta   90.00
_cell.angle_gamma   90.00
#
_symmetry.space_group_name_H-M   'P 1'
#
loop_
_entity.id
_entity.type
_entity.pdbx_description
1 polymer ?
#
loop_
_entity_poly.entity_id
_entity_poly.type
_entity_poly.pdbx_seq_one_letter_code
_entity_poly.pdbx_strand_id
1 'polypeptide(L)'
;MSVIQQVALAPRLSYSRHLLHNVVDTLQECGVTDIKYADTEHAAIKRQYTIIFCMEALAKVGQVLESICGMDQIHDSVPPTISVLRAVGVKLSFEFPQCNNVLCELAVHLGSVSVDSALLQRIGIRYSGDISEDMLRESCVLAERKMRRLYPDYTIILS
;
A
#
# COMPACT_ATOMS: atom_id res chain seq x y z
N MET A 1 1.60 -22.70 -16.26
CA MET A 1 0.21 -22.23 -16.09
C MET A 1 -0.61 -22.65 -17.30
N SER A 2 -1.86 -23.11 -17.10
CA SER A 2 -2.80 -23.24 -18.22
C SER A 2 -3.16 -21.83 -18.72
N VAL A 3 -3.24 -21.65 -20.04
CA VAL A 3 -3.61 -20.38 -20.70
C VAL A 3 -4.90 -19.79 -20.10
N ILE A 4 -5.85 -20.63 -19.72
CA ILE A 4 -7.15 -20.22 -19.16
C ILE A 4 -6.99 -19.56 -17.78
N GLN A 5 -6.08 -20.07 -16.95
CA GLN A 5 -5.84 -19.52 -15.61
C GLN A 5 -5.13 -18.17 -15.68
N GLN A 6 -4.26 -18.00 -16.68
CA GLN A 6 -3.57 -16.75 -16.98
C GLN A 6 -4.55 -15.66 -17.47
N VAL A 7 -5.52 -16.05 -18.30
CA VAL A 7 -6.57 -15.17 -18.82
C VAL A 7 -7.53 -14.69 -17.72
N ALA A 8 -7.80 -15.48 -16.69
CA ALA A 8 -8.73 -15.11 -15.62
C ALA A 8 -8.13 -14.15 -14.57
N LEU A 9 -6.86 -14.34 -14.19
CA LEU A 9 -6.23 -13.59 -13.09
C LEU A 9 -5.46 -12.35 -13.56
N ALA A 10 -4.90 -12.35 -14.77
CA ALA A 10 -4.16 -11.20 -15.32
C ALA A 10 -4.98 -9.89 -15.37
N PRO A 11 -6.21 -9.85 -15.91
CA PRO A 11 -6.99 -8.60 -15.97
C PRO A 11 -7.31 -8.08 -14.56
N ARG A 12 -7.49 -8.98 -13.60
CA ARG A 12 -7.74 -8.66 -12.19
C ARG A 12 -6.51 -8.04 -11.53
N LEU A 13 -5.34 -8.63 -11.71
CA LEU A 13 -4.09 -8.03 -11.24
C LEU A 13 -3.84 -6.66 -11.89
N SER A 14 -4.20 -6.50 -13.17
CA SER A 14 -4.13 -5.20 -13.85
C SER A 14 -5.06 -4.16 -13.22
N TYR A 15 -6.31 -4.55 -12.90
CA TYR A 15 -7.24 -3.68 -12.19
C TYR A 15 -6.72 -3.29 -10.80
N SER A 16 -6.15 -4.24 -10.06
CA SER A 16 -5.52 -3.97 -8.77
C SER A 16 -4.38 -2.94 -8.86
N ARG A 17 -3.55 -3.01 -9.90
CA ARG A 17 -2.50 -2.00 -10.14
C ARG A 17 -3.09 -0.64 -10.48
N HIS A 18 -4.16 -0.61 -11.27
CA HIS A 18 -4.86 0.64 -11.58
C HIS A 18 -5.43 1.32 -10.33
N LEU A 19 -6.11 0.57 -9.45
CA LEU A 19 -6.59 1.11 -8.17
C LEU A 19 -5.45 1.65 -7.31
N LEU A 20 -4.33 0.94 -7.24
CA LEU A 20 -3.16 1.39 -6.49
C LEU A 20 -2.60 2.70 -7.03
N HIS A 21 -2.41 2.82 -8.36
CA HIS A 21 -1.92 4.03 -8.99
C HIS A 21 -2.85 5.22 -8.72
N ASN A 22 -4.17 5.03 -8.83
CA ASN A 22 -5.13 6.11 -8.53
C ASN A 22 -4.95 6.65 -7.10
N VAL A 23 -4.67 5.79 -6.11
CA VAL A 23 -4.40 6.24 -4.73
C VAL A 23 -3.08 6.99 -4.63
N VAL A 24 -2.01 6.47 -5.25
CA VAL A 24 -0.69 7.11 -5.24
C VAL A 24 -0.75 8.49 -5.89
N ASP A 25 -1.40 8.61 -7.05
CA ASP A 25 -1.57 9.87 -7.76
C ASP A 25 -2.34 10.89 -6.91
N THR A 26 -3.45 10.46 -6.29
CA THR A 26 -4.24 11.32 -5.38
C THR A 26 -3.39 11.80 -4.20
N LEU A 27 -2.63 10.92 -3.56
CA LEU A 27 -1.76 11.29 -2.43
C LEU A 27 -0.63 12.23 -2.86
N GLN A 28 -0.09 12.05 -4.06
CA GLN A 28 0.96 12.89 -4.60
C GLN A 28 0.45 14.30 -4.91
N GLU A 29 -0.75 14.42 -5.49
CA GLU A 29 -1.40 15.72 -5.71
C GLU A 29 -1.69 16.46 -4.39
N CYS A 30 -2.16 15.74 -3.37
CA CYS A 30 -2.35 16.29 -2.04
C CYS A 30 -1.01 16.69 -1.37
N GLY A 31 0.03 15.86 -1.48
CA GLY A 31 1.35 16.14 -0.91
C GLY A 31 2.02 17.40 -1.46
N VAL A 32 1.65 17.85 -2.67
CA VAL A 32 2.19 19.04 -3.33
C VAL A 32 1.42 20.33 -2.95
N THR A 33 0.15 20.22 -2.57
CA THR A 33 -0.77 21.37 -2.48
C THR A 33 -1.06 21.86 -1.05
N ASP A 34 -0.67 21.11 -0.02
CA ASP A 34 -1.43 21.07 1.24
C ASP A 34 -0.69 21.61 2.49
N ILE A 35 0.28 22.54 2.31
CA ILE A 35 0.83 23.32 3.44
C ILE A 35 -0.22 24.32 3.98
N LYS A 36 -1.36 24.50 3.28
CA LYS A 36 -2.33 25.58 3.55
C LYS A 36 -3.40 25.27 4.61
N TYR A 37 -3.51 24.05 5.13
CA TYR A 37 -4.64 23.63 5.97
C TYR A 37 -4.28 23.14 7.39
N ALA A 38 -3.06 23.36 7.86
CA ALA A 38 -2.65 22.93 9.19
C ALA A 38 -2.79 24.04 10.24
N ASP A 39 -3.44 23.74 11.36
CA ASP A 39 -3.61 24.67 12.50
C ASP A 39 -2.27 25.05 13.15
N THR A 40 -1.26 24.18 13.01
CA THR A 40 0.10 24.38 13.53
C THR A 40 1.13 23.77 12.59
N GLU A 41 2.36 24.27 12.64
CA GLU A 41 3.50 23.69 11.93
C GLU A 41 3.69 22.20 12.27
N HIS A 42 3.49 21.82 13.55
CA HIS A 42 3.57 20.42 13.98
C HIS A 42 2.53 19.54 13.29
N ALA A 43 1.28 20.00 13.21
CA ALA A 43 0.22 19.26 12.52
C ALA A 43 0.52 19.12 11.01
N ALA A 44 1.06 20.17 10.38
CA ALA A 44 1.47 20.14 8.98
C ALA A 44 2.54 19.07 8.71
N ILE A 45 3.59 19.07 9.55
CA ILE A 45 4.71 18.14 9.44
C ILE A 45 4.24 16.71 9.69
N LYS A 46 3.36 16.49 10.68
CA LYS A 46 2.78 15.16 10.95
C LYS A 46 1.93 14.64 9.78
N ARG A 47 1.09 15.49 9.19
CA ARG A 47 0.31 15.17 7.98
C ARG A 47 1.22 14.80 6.82
N GLN A 48 2.24 15.62 6.56
CA GLN A 48 3.19 15.34 5.48
C GLN A 48 3.98 14.05 5.70
N TYR A 49 4.39 13.76 6.94
CA TYR A 49 4.98 12.47 7.29
C TYR A 49 4.03 11.32 6.97
N THR A 50 2.75 11.42 7.36
CA THR A 50 1.74 10.41 7.06
C THR A 50 1.62 10.17 5.56
N ILE A 51 1.55 11.23 4.75
CA ILE A 51 1.48 11.11 3.28
C ILE A 51 2.72 10.39 2.75
N ILE A 52 3.92 10.84 3.14
CA ILE A 52 5.18 10.23 2.66
C ILE A 52 5.26 8.76 3.07
N PHE A 53 4.96 8.44 4.33
CA PHE A 53 4.92 7.06 4.83
C PHE A 53 3.97 6.20 4.00
N CYS A 54 2.75 6.68 3.75
CA CYS A 54 1.76 5.94 2.96
C CYS A 54 2.25 5.73 1.53
N MET A 55 2.87 6.74 0.90
CA MET A 55 3.44 6.61 -0.44
C MET A 55 4.57 5.57 -0.49
N GLU A 56 5.48 5.53 0.49
CA GLU A 56 6.54 4.51 0.55
C GLU A 56 5.96 3.09 0.69
N ALA A 57 4.97 2.93 1.56
CA ALA A 57 4.32 1.64 1.78
C ALA A 57 3.57 1.17 0.52
N LEU A 58 2.83 2.07 -0.15
CA LEU A 58 2.11 1.77 -1.38
C LEU A 58 3.07 1.49 -2.55
N ALA A 59 4.24 2.14 -2.61
CA ALA A 59 5.26 1.84 -3.60
C ALA A 59 5.80 0.40 -3.45
N LYS A 60 6.02 -0.07 -2.22
CA LYS A 60 6.39 -1.48 -1.96
C LYS A 60 5.29 -2.45 -2.39
N VAL A 61 4.02 -2.13 -2.08
CA VAL A 61 2.87 -2.90 -2.56
C VAL A 61 2.87 -2.98 -4.10
N GLY A 62 3.14 -1.85 -4.78
CA GLY A 62 3.26 -1.79 -6.23
C GLY A 62 4.33 -2.72 -6.78
N GLN A 63 5.54 -2.67 -6.22
CA GLN A 63 6.66 -3.55 -6.60
C GLN A 63 6.30 -5.03 -6.46
N VAL A 64 5.63 -5.40 -5.37
CA VAL A 64 5.16 -6.78 -5.17
C VAL A 64 4.16 -7.17 -6.25
N LEU A 65 3.16 -6.34 -6.53
CA LEU A 65 2.16 -6.62 -7.57
C LEU A 65 2.75 -6.67 -8.97
N GLU A 66 3.80 -5.90 -9.26
CA GLU A 66 4.53 -5.94 -10.54
C GLU A 66 5.37 -7.22 -10.69
N SER A 67 5.94 -7.73 -9.59
CA SER A 67 6.75 -8.94 -9.61
C SER A 67 5.95 -10.25 -9.80
N ILE A 68 4.62 -10.20 -9.68
CA ILE A 68 3.75 -11.37 -9.89
C ILE A 68 3.68 -11.67 -11.39
N CYS A 69 4.46 -12.66 -11.81
CA CYS A 69 4.47 -13.25 -13.15
C CYS A 69 3.69 -14.58 -13.19
N GLY A 70 3.53 -15.25 -12.05
CA GLY A 70 2.91 -16.57 -11.93
C GLY A 70 2.00 -16.72 -10.72
N MET A 71 1.15 -17.75 -10.75
CA MET A 71 0.17 -18.02 -9.69
C MET A 71 0.81 -18.51 -8.40
N ASP A 72 1.93 -19.21 -8.49
CA ASP A 72 2.76 -19.66 -7.37
C ASP A 72 3.18 -18.49 -6.48
N GLN A 73 3.50 -17.34 -7.10
CA GLN A 73 3.90 -16.14 -6.38
C GLN A 73 2.73 -15.43 -5.68
N ILE A 74 1.49 -15.57 -6.20
CA ILE A 74 0.29 -14.91 -5.64
C ILE A 74 0.07 -15.34 -4.19
N HIS A 75 0.26 -16.63 -3.91
CA HIS A 75 0.00 -17.20 -2.60
C HIS A 75 0.87 -16.58 -1.50
N ASP A 76 2.15 -16.34 -1.78
CA ASP A 76 3.09 -15.78 -0.78
C ASP A 76 3.10 -14.24 -0.79
N SER A 77 2.79 -13.62 -1.93
CA SER A 77 2.97 -12.18 -2.14
C SER A 77 1.72 -11.36 -1.79
N VAL A 78 0.53 -11.86 -2.11
CA VAL A 78 -0.71 -11.09 -1.97
C VAL A 78 -1.19 -10.96 -0.52
N PRO A 79 -1.17 -12.00 0.33
CA PRO A 79 -1.66 -11.87 1.70
C PRO A 79 -0.92 -10.82 2.55
N PRO A 80 0.43 -10.75 2.55
CA PRO A 80 1.14 -9.67 3.25
C PRO A 80 0.81 -8.29 2.69
N THR A 81 0.66 -8.18 1.36
CA THR A 81 0.27 -6.95 0.66
C THR A 81 -1.08 -6.42 1.15
N ILE A 82 -2.07 -7.30 1.37
CA ILE A 82 -3.38 -6.92 1.91
C ILE A 82 -3.26 -6.29 3.31
N SER A 83 -2.38 -6.81 4.16
CA SER A 83 -2.15 -6.24 5.49
C SER A 83 -1.52 -4.85 5.43
N VAL A 84 -0.56 -4.62 4.53
CA VAL A 84 0.02 -3.29 4.31
C VAL A 84 -1.06 -2.31 3.85
N LEU A 85 -1.91 -2.69 2.90
CA LEU A 85 -3.03 -1.87 2.41
C LEU A 85 -3.99 -1.48 3.54
N ARG A 86 -4.33 -2.41 4.45
CA ARG A 86 -5.18 -2.11 5.61
C ARG A 86 -4.52 -1.15 6.59
N ALA A 87 -3.24 -1.36 6.90
CA ALA A 87 -2.50 -0.49 7.81
C ALA A 87 -2.39 0.95 7.27
N VAL A 88 -2.12 1.08 5.97
CA VAL A 88 -2.11 2.38 5.27
C VAL A 88 -3.51 2.99 5.25
N GLY A 89 -4.53 2.20 4.91
CA GLY A 89 -5.92 2.65 4.89
C GLY A 89 -6.37 3.25 6.23
N VAL A 90 -6.04 2.60 7.34
CA VAL A 90 -6.32 3.14 8.69
C VAL A 90 -5.68 4.51 8.90
N LYS A 91 -4.41 4.69 8.52
CA LYS A 91 -3.72 5.99 8.65
C LYS A 91 -4.34 7.08 7.77
N LEU A 92 -4.88 6.70 6.61
CA LEU A 92 -5.53 7.61 5.68
C LEU A 92 -7.01 7.85 5.99
N SER A 93 -7.66 7.02 6.83
CA SER A 93 -9.11 7.01 7.03
C SER A 93 -9.71 8.36 7.47
N PHE A 94 -8.96 9.13 8.25
CA PHE A 94 -9.43 10.43 8.75
C PHE A 94 -9.21 11.56 7.74
N GLU A 95 -8.01 11.67 7.18
CA GLU A 95 -7.60 12.81 6.35
C GLU A 95 -7.87 12.60 4.85
N PHE A 96 -7.87 11.34 4.40
CA PHE A 96 -8.03 10.93 3.00
C PHE A 96 -9.01 9.73 2.90
N PRO A 97 -10.27 9.89 3.34
CA PRO A 97 -11.25 8.80 3.39
C PRO A 97 -11.49 8.16 2.01
N GLN A 98 -11.41 8.94 0.93
CA GLN A 98 -11.49 8.45 -0.45
C GLN A 98 -10.35 7.47 -0.79
N CYS A 99 -9.12 7.75 -0.35
CA CYS A 99 -7.99 6.86 -0.54
C CYS A 99 -8.20 5.57 0.24
N ASN A 100 -8.64 5.66 1.50
CA ASN A 100 -8.95 4.48 2.30
C ASN A 100 -10.02 3.59 1.64
N ASN A 101 -11.09 4.17 1.07
CA ASN A 101 -12.13 3.41 0.37
C ASN A 101 -11.55 2.62 -0.82
N VAL A 102 -10.70 3.25 -1.63
CA VAL A 102 -10.04 2.59 -2.77
C VAL A 102 -9.08 1.51 -2.30
N LEU A 103 -8.35 1.72 -1.19
CA LEU A 103 -7.47 0.71 -0.61
C LEU A 103 -8.24 -0.49 -0.04
N CYS A 104 -9.41 -0.25 0.56
CA CYS A 104 -10.33 -1.31 0.99
C CYS A 104 -10.84 -2.13 -0.21
N GLU A 105 -11.26 -1.47 -1.29
CA GLU A 105 -11.65 -2.14 -2.53
C GLU A 105 -10.50 -2.99 -3.09
N LEU A 106 -9.30 -2.41 -3.17
CA LEU A 106 -8.10 -3.10 -3.62
C LEU A 106 -7.79 -4.33 -2.75
N ALA A 107 -7.87 -4.20 -1.43
CA ALA A 107 -7.64 -5.29 -0.50
C ALA A 107 -8.66 -6.44 -0.68
N VAL A 108 -9.95 -6.12 -0.88
CA VAL A 108 -10.99 -7.11 -1.17
C VAL A 108 -10.74 -7.80 -2.51
N HIS A 109 -10.40 -7.01 -3.53
CA HIS A 109 -10.15 -7.51 -4.87
C HIS A 109 -8.95 -8.46 -4.90
N LEU A 110 -7.85 -8.10 -4.23
CA LEU A 110 -6.67 -8.94 -4.05
C LEU A 110 -6.97 -10.18 -3.21
N GLY A 111 -7.84 -10.08 -2.20
CA GLY A 111 -8.30 -11.22 -1.42
C GLY A 111 -8.97 -12.28 -2.30
N SER A 112 -9.85 -11.87 -3.20
CA SER A 112 -10.47 -12.80 -4.14
C SER A 112 -9.48 -13.38 -5.15
N VAL A 113 -8.49 -12.61 -5.62
CA VAL A 113 -7.39 -13.13 -6.47
C VAL A 113 -6.59 -14.21 -5.74
N SER A 114 -6.30 -13.99 -4.45
CA SER A 114 -5.57 -14.96 -3.61
C SER A 114 -6.34 -16.26 -3.45
N VAL A 115 -7.66 -16.17 -3.14
CA VAL A 115 -8.54 -17.34 -3.00
C VAL A 115 -8.63 -18.15 -4.30
N ASP A 116 -8.88 -17.48 -5.43
CA ASP A 116 -9.01 -18.18 -6.71
C ASP A 116 -7.69 -18.82 -7.13
N SER A 117 -6.57 -18.15 -6.90
CA SER A 117 -5.24 -18.71 -7.17
C SER A 117 -4.96 -19.96 -6.32
N ALA A 118 -5.30 -19.90 -5.03
CA ALA A 118 -5.13 -21.03 -4.10
C ALA A 118 -6.01 -22.22 -4.50
N LEU A 119 -7.26 -21.99 -4.87
CA LEU A 119 -8.20 -23.02 -5.34
C LEU A 119 -7.67 -23.72 -6.60
N LEU A 120 -7.21 -22.94 -7.58
CA LEU A 120 -6.68 -23.45 -8.84
C LEU A 120 -5.39 -24.27 -8.67
N GLN A 121 -4.59 -23.94 -7.64
CA GLN A 121 -3.37 -24.68 -7.29
C GLN A 121 -3.60 -25.80 -6.27
N ARG A 122 -4.80 -25.89 -5.68
CA ARG A 122 -5.14 -26.82 -4.59
C ARG A 122 -4.20 -26.67 -3.38
N ILE A 123 -3.87 -25.43 -3.04
CA ILE A 123 -3.06 -25.08 -1.87
C ILE A 123 -3.90 -24.26 -0.87
N GLY A 124 -3.51 -24.28 0.40
CA GLY A 124 -4.06 -23.34 1.39
C GLY A 124 -3.49 -21.94 1.17
N ILE A 125 -4.08 -20.92 1.81
CA ILE A 125 -3.51 -19.57 1.87
C ILE A 125 -2.70 -19.44 3.16
N ARG A 126 -1.45 -19.01 3.06
CA ARG A 126 -0.61 -18.67 4.22
C ARG A 126 -0.48 -17.17 4.36
N TYR A 127 -0.49 -16.73 5.61
CA TYR A 127 -0.25 -15.34 5.97
C TYR A 127 1.12 -15.23 6.64
N SER A 128 1.94 -14.29 6.15
CA SER A 128 3.25 -13.98 6.70
C SER A 128 3.20 -12.56 7.27
N GLY A 129 2.97 -12.45 8.58
CA GLY A 129 2.87 -11.16 9.27
C GLY A 129 4.19 -10.40 9.27
N ASP A 130 5.29 -11.12 9.45
CA ASP A 130 6.67 -10.66 9.36
C ASP A 130 6.95 -9.89 8.06
N ILE A 131 6.53 -10.41 6.90
CA ILE A 131 6.71 -9.74 5.61
C ILE A 131 5.99 -8.39 5.59
N SER A 132 4.74 -8.35 6.07
CA SER A 132 3.98 -7.09 6.11
C SER A 132 4.55 -6.07 7.10
N GLU A 133 5.04 -6.54 8.25
CA GLU A 133 5.70 -5.71 9.26
C GLU A 133 7.02 -5.15 8.74
N ASP A 134 7.81 -5.96 8.03
CA ASP A 134 9.05 -5.54 7.40
C ASP A 134 8.80 -4.47 6.32
N MET A 135 7.80 -4.66 5.46
CA MET A 135 7.41 -3.64 4.48
C MET A 135 7.05 -2.31 5.15
N LEU A 136 6.25 -2.34 6.21
CA LEU A 136 5.84 -1.14 6.95
C LEU A 136 7.03 -0.49 7.68
N ARG A 137 7.89 -1.28 8.31
CA ARG A 137 9.09 -0.83 9.01
C ARG A 137 10.06 -0.14 8.05
N GLU A 138 10.33 -0.75 6.90
CA GLU A 138 11.18 -0.16 5.87
C GLU A 138 10.58 1.15 5.33
N SER A 139 9.25 1.20 5.15
CA SER A 139 8.55 2.42 4.73
C SER A 139 8.69 3.54 5.77
N CYS A 140 8.61 3.20 7.05
CA CYS A 140 8.87 4.13 8.16
C CYS A 140 10.28 4.73 8.06
N VAL A 141 11.31 3.88 7.93
CA VAL A 141 12.72 4.31 7.82
C VAL A 141 12.94 5.23 6.61
N LEU A 142 12.32 4.92 5.47
CA LEU A 142 12.41 5.75 4.26
C LEU A 142 11.71 7.09 4.43
N ALA A 143 10.51 7.10 5.03
CA ALA A 143 9.77 8.31 5.32
C ALA A 143 10.50 9.22 6.30
N GLU A 144 11.03 8.67 7.40
CA GLU A 144 11.86 9.41 8.36
C GLU A 144 13.11 10.02 7.72
N ARG A 145 13.74 9.28 6.80
CA ARG A 145 14.90 9.79 6.05
C ARG A 145 14.50 10.96 5.14
N LYS A 146 13.35 10.87 4.47
CA LYS A 146 12.82 11.96 3.63
C LYS A 146 12.46 13.18 4.49
N MET A 147 11.79 12.97 5.62
CA MET A 147 11.43 14.06 6.54
C MET A 147 12.64 14.76 7.13
N ARG A 148 13.68 14.04 7.57
CA ARG A 148 14.92 14.67 8.05
C ARG A 148 15.62 15.55 7.02
N ARG A 149 15.43 15.29 5.73
CA ARG A 149 15.95 16.15 4.65
C ARG A 149 15.12 17.42 4.48
N LEU A 150 13.80 17.33 4.67
CA LEU A 150 12.88 18.45 4.55
C LEU A 150 12.89 19.33 5.82
N TYR A 151 13.07 18.71 6.98
CA TYR A 151 13.01 19.32 8.31
C TYR A 151 14.17 18.84 9.18
N PRO A 152 15.39 19.38 9.01
CA PRO A 152 16.58 18.92 9.72
C PRO A 152 16.49 19.07 11.24
N ASP A 153 15.84 20.15 11.70
CA ASP A 153 15.75 20.52 13.11
C ASP A 153 14.49 19.99 13.80
N TYR A 154 13.60 19.32 13.05
CA TYR A 154 12.34 18.83 13.59
C TYR A 154 12.48 17.38 14.03
N THR A 155 12.47 17.16 15.34
CA THR A 155 12.37 15.80 15.89
C THR A 155 10.92 15.37 15.77
N ILE A 156 10.62 14.47 14.83
CA ILE A 156 9.29 13.85 14.74
C ILE A 156 9.12 12.97 15.98
N ILE A 157 8.41 13.49 16.97
CA ILE A 157 7.97 12.69 18.11
C ILE A 157 6.77 11.88 17.62
N LEU A 158 7.03 10.66 17.15
CA LEU A 158 5.97 9.70 16.84
C LEU A 158 5.41 9.16 18.16
N SER A 159 4.33 9.78 18.64
CA SER A 159 3.44 9.21 19.67
C SER A 159 2.48 8.20 19.07
#